data_AF-G0ZJ72-F1
#
_entry.id   AF-G0ZJ72-F1
#
_cell.length_a   1.000
_cell.length_b   1.000
_cell.length_c   1.000
_cell.angle_alpha   90.00
_cell.angle_beta   90.00
_cell.angle_gamma   90.00
#
_symmetry.space_group_name_H-M   'P 1'
#
loop_
_entity.id
_entity.type
_entity.pdbx_description
1 polymer ?
#
loop_
_entity_poly.entity_id
_entity_poly.type
_entity_poly.pdbx_seq_one_letter_code
_entity_poly.pdbx_strand_id
1 'polypeptide(L)'
;TSVLVYISFHHWAHFRHTVPVVYDAVGGLVYVAYLILFLYLPLESLLYNALPPASSFIILCEQVRMFMKTWAFVRSNLSRAVKYKKDEEIQVKSICPDFSHYLYFLFAPTLVYRDEYPRNERCDWQKVINDLSQVIGCLFYTHFLFVRFC
;
A
#
# COMPACT_ATOMS: atom_id res chain seq x y z
N THR A 1 -8.43 -3.71 4.09
CA THR A 1 -7.24 -4.10 4.87
C THR A 1 -6.25 -2.96 5.00
N SER A 2 -5.76 -2.36 3.92
CA SER A 2 -4.80 -1.22 3.97
C SER A 2 -5.28 0.00 4.77
N VAL A 3 -6.57 0.36 4.69
CA VAL A 3 -7.16 1.46 5.49
C VAL A 3 -7.03 1.23 7.00
N LEU A 4 -7.07 -0.03 7.46
CA LEU A 4 -6.88 -0.35 8.88
C LEU A 4 -5.50 0.03 9.38
N VAL A 5 -4.48 -0.03 8.51
CA VAL A 5 -3.12 0.40 8.85
C VAL A 5 -3.08 1.91 9.07
N TYR A 6 -3.75 2.68 8.22
CA TYR A 6 -3.86 4.13 8.38
C TYR A 6 -4.52 4.50 9.71
N ILE A 7 -5.66 3.87 10.04
CA ILE A 7 -6.38 4.12 11.30
C ILE A 7 -5.52 3.72 12.51
N SER A 8 -4.89 2.55 12.45
CA SER A 8 -4.04 2.05 13.53
C SER A 8 -2.83 2.96 13.77
N PHE A 9 -2.22 3.45 12.69
CA PHE A 9 -1.10 4.39 12.76
C PHE A 9 -1.52 5.75 13.32
N HIS A 10 -2.68 6.26 12.89
CA HIS A 10 -3.23 7.53 13.39
C HIS A 10 -3.55 7.45 14.89
N HIS A 11 -4.14 6.33 15.33
CA HIS A 11 -4.41 6.08 16.74
C HIS A 11 -3.10 6.02 17.54
N TRP A 12 -2.12 5.24 17.10
CA TRP A 12 -0.81 5.16 17.74
C TRP A 12 -0.12 6.53 17.86
N ALA A 13 -0.11 7.32 16.78
CA ALA A 13 0.54 8.63 16.75
C ALA A 13 -0.09 9.62 17.75
N HIS A 14 -1.41 9.59 17.92
CA HIS A 14 -2.12 10.47 18.87
C HIS A 14 -1.80 10.15 20.33
N PHE A 15 -1.73 8.86 20.70
CA PHE A 15 -1.52 8.44 22.10
C PHE A 15 -0.06 8.33 22.53
N ARG A 16 0.89 8.44 21.59
CA ARG A 16 2.33 8.34 21.85
C ARG A 16 2.84 9.35 22.88
N HIS A 17 2.21 10.52 23.00
CA HIS A 17 2.64 11.60 23.89
C HIS A 17 2.60 11.24 25.39
N THR A 18 1.79 10.26 25.79
CA THR A 18 1.63 9.90 27.20
C THR A 18 2.74 8.96 27.69
N VAL A 19 3.00 7.87 26.96
CA VAL A 19 4.03 6.86 27.31
C VAL A 19 4.69 6.26 26.06
N PRO A 20 5.76 6.86 25.52
CA PRO A 20 6.26 6.55 24.17
C PRO A 20 6.74 5.10 24.03
N VAL A 21 7.44 4.54 25.02
CA VAL A 21 8.02 3.19 24.92
C VAL A 21 6.96 2.08 24.84
N VAL A 22 5.90 2.19 25.65
CA VAL A 22 4.83 1.18 25.69
C VAL A 22 3.99 1.24 24.42
N TYR A 23 3.62 2.45 23.96
CA TYR A 23 2.88 2.60 22.72
C TYR A 23 3.69 2.18 21.49
N ASP A 24 5.00 2.47 21.45
CA ASP A 24 5.90 2.02 20.38
C ASP A 24 5.96 0.48 20.32
N ALA A 25 6.05 -0.20 21.48
CA ALA A 25 6.05 -1.67 21.55
C ALA A 25 4.70 -2.29 21.15
N VAL A 26 3.59 -1.77 21.69
CA VAL A 26 2.23 -2.26 21.37
C VAL A 26 1.89 -2.00 19.89
N GLY A 27 2.21 -0.82 19.37
CA GLY A 27 2.02 -0.48 17.97
C GLY A 27 2.82 -1.39 17.03
N GLY A 28 4.08 -1.68 17.38
CA GLY A 28 4.92 -2.64 16.67
C GLY A 28 4.31 -4.06 16.67
N LEU A 29 3.83 -4.54 17.82
CA LEU A 29 3.20 -5.86 17.94
C LEU A 29 1.94 -5.96 17.09
N VAL A 30 1.05 -4.95 17.18
CA VAL A 30 -0.18 -4.89 16.36
C VAL A 30 0.15 -4.86 14.86
N TYR A 31 1.20 -4.12 14.47
CA TYR A 31 1.64 -4.09 13.08
C TYR A 31 2.17 -5.44 12.59
N VAL A 32 3.00 -6.13 13.37
CA VAL A 32 3.50 -7.47 13.03
C VAL A 32 2.35 -8.47 12.94
N ALA A 33 1.41 -8.44 13.89
CA ALA A 33 0.22 -9.29 13.85
C ALA A 33 -0.63 -9.01 12.58
N TYR A 34 -0.78 -7.74 12.20
CA TYR A 34 -1.43 -7.36 10.95
C TYR A 34 -0.69 -7.93 9.73
N LEU A 35 0.64 -7.85 9.66
CA LEU A 35 1.40 -8.39 8.52
C LEU A 35 1.25 -9.91 8.39
N ILE A 36 1.27 -10.64 9.52
CA ILE A 36 1.07 -12.10 9.54
C ILE A 36 -0.34 -12.45 9.04
N LEU A 37 -1.36 -11.78 9.58
CA LEU A 37 -2.76 -11.99 9.18
C LEU A 37 -2.98 -11.63 7.70
N PHE A 38 -2.37 -10.55 7.23
CA PHE A 38 -2.44 -10.12 5.84
C PHE A 38 -1.79 -11.12 4.89
N LEU A 39 -0.74 -11.83 5.32
CA LEU A 39 -0.11 -12.89 4.53
C LEU A 39 -0.92 -14.19 4.56
N TYR A 40 -1.49 -14.54 5.70
CA TYR A 40 -2.21 -15.80 5.90
C TYR A 40 -3.58 -15.84 5.20
N LEU A 41 -4.42 -14.80 5.36
CA LEU A 41 -5.81 -14.82 4.86
C LEU A 41 -5.94 -15.05 3.33
N PRO A 42 -5.17 -14.38 2.46
CA PRO A 42 -5.26 -14.60 1.01
C PRO A 42 -4.78 -15.99 0.60
N LEU A 43 -3.77 -16.51 1.29
CA LEU A 43 -3.22 -17.85 1.07
C LEU A 43 -4.24 -18.94 1.40
N GLU A 44 -4.88 -18.84 2.57
CA GLU A 44 -5.96 -19.76 2.95
C GLU A 44 -7.13 -19.68 1.98
N SER A 45 -7.54 -18.47 1.59
CA SER A 45 -8.62 -18.28 0.62
C SER A 45 -8.29 -18.90 -0.74
N LEU A 46 -7.04 -18.83 -1.18
CA LEU A 46 -6.58 -19.40 -2.43
C LEU A 46 -6.60 -20.94 -2.40
N LEU A 47 -6.18 -21.55 -1.29
CA LEU A 47 -6.20 -23.00 -1.08
C LEU A 47 -7.63 -23.53 -0.92
N TYR A 48 -8.45 -22.86 -0.11
CA TYR A 48 -9.84 -23.25 0.16
C TYR A 48 -10.71 -23.22 -1.11
N ASN A 49 -10.55 -22.19 -1.94
CA ASN A 49 -11.32 -22.03 -3.17
C ASN A 49 -10.70 -22.74 -4.38
N ALA A 50 -9.56 -23.42 -4.22
CA ALA A 50 -8.83 -24.13 -5.28
C ALA A 50 -8.75 -23.33 -6.59
N LEU A 51 -8.35 -22.06 -6.51
CA LEU A 51 -8.41 -21.13 -7.63
C LEU A 51 -7.46 -21.55 -8.77
N PRO A 52 -7.87 -21.37 -10.04
CA PRO A 52 -7.00 -21.59 -11.19
C PRO A 52 -5.66 -20.84 -11.08
N PRO A 53 -4.58 -21.34 -11.71
CA PRO A 53 -3.24 -20.77 -11.56
C PRO A 53 -3.16 -19.28 -11.99
N ALA A 54 -3.90 -18.88 -13.01
CA ALA A 54 -3.91 -17.49 -13.49
C ALA A 54 -4.55 -16.50 -12.50
N SER A 55 -5.70 -16.85 -11.91
CA SER A 55 -6.35 -16.00 -10.91
C SER A 55 -5.58 -15.97 -9.60
N SER A 56 -5.04 -17.11 -9.19
CA SER A 56 -4.10 -17.24 -8.08
C SER A 56 -2.90 -16.30 -8.22
N PHE A 57 -2.29 -16.24 -9.41
CA PHE A 57 -1.18 -15.33 -9.70
C PHE A 57 -1.56 -13.85 -9.55
N ILE A 58 -2.74 -13.44 -10.05
CA ILE A 58 -3.22 -12.06 -9.92
C ILE A 58 -3.40 -11.67 -8.45
N ILE A 59 -4.01 -12.55 -7.65
CA ILE A 59 -4.21 -12.31 -6.21
C ILE A 59 -2.86 -12.15 -5.52
N LEU A 60 -1.92 -13.08 -5.75
CA LEU A 60 -0.58 -13.01 -5.13
C LEU A 60 0.18 -11.74 -5.52
N CYS A 61 0.12 -11.33 -6.79
CA CYS A 61 0.72 -10.07 -7.24
C CYS A 61 0.14 -8.86 -6.49
N GLU A 62 -1.19 -8.80 -6.37
CA GLU A 62 -1.86 -7.74 -5.62
C GLU A 62 -1.53 -7.78 -4.12
N GLN A 63 -1.38 -8.97 -3.53
CA GLN A 63 -0.96 -9.11 -2.13
C GLN A 63 0.44 -8.55 -1.91
N VAL A 64 1.41 -8.93 -2.73
CA VAL A 64 2.79 -8.43 -2.64
C VAL A 64 2.81 -6.90 -2.82
N ARG A 65 2.06 -6.37 -3.79
CA ARG A 65 1.94 -4.92 -4.01
C ARG A 65 1.45 -4.19 -2.76
N MET A 66 0.37 -4.68 -2.15
CA MET A 66 -0.22 -4.08 -0.95
C MET A 66 0.68 -4.19 0.28
N PHE A 67 1.40 -5.31 0.43
CA PHE A 67 2.38 -5.51 1.49
C PHE A 67 3.52 -4.48 1.40
N MET A 68 4.12 -4.35 0.22
CA MET A 68 5.21 -3.40 -0.01
C MET A 68 4.78 -1.94 0.24
N LYS A 69 3.58 -1.56 -0.23
CA LYS A 69 3.04 -0.21 0.01
C LYS A 69 2.79 0.06 1.50
N THR A 70 2.25 -0.92 2.20
CA THR A 70 2.02 -0.82 3.64
C THR A 70 3.33 -0.61 4.40
N TRP A 71 4.36 -1.40 4.08
CA TRP A 71 5.69 -1.28 4.66
C TRP A 71 6.32 0.09 4.37
N ALA A 72 6.26 0.56 3.12
CA ALA A 72 6.77 1.86 2.73
C ALA A 72 6.08 3.01 3.47
N PHE A 73 4.76 2.95 3.61
CA PHE A 73 3.98 3.94 4.35
C PHE A 73 4.39 4.01 5.83
N VAL A 74 4.41 2.86 6.51
CA VAL A 74 4.76 2.81 7.94
C VAL A 74 6.19 3.26 8.16
N ARG A 75 7.16 2.79 7.36
CA ARG A 75 8.56 3.20 7.48
C ARG A 75 8.75 4.71 7.30
N SER A 76 8.15 5.29 6.25
CA SER A 76 8.29 6.73 5.98
C SER A 76 7.70 7.58 7.10
N ASN A 77 6.50 7.25 7.60
CA ASN A 77 5.84 8.03 8.64
C ASN A 77 6.40 7.76 10.04
N LEU A 78 6.82 6.53 10.35
CA LEU A 78 7.52 6.21 11.59
C LEU A 78 8.83 6.98 11.70
N SER A 79 9.62 7.04 10.62
CA SER A 79 10.88 7.78 10.61
C SER A 79 10.68 9.28 10.85
N ARG A 80 9.55 9.84 10.41
CA ARG A 80 9.13 11.22 10.70
C ARG A 80 8.68 11.40 12.14
N ALA A 81 7.82 10.50 12.64
CA ALA A 81 7.29 10.54 13.99
C ALA A 81 8.38 10.41 15.07
N VAL A 82 9.44 9.63 14.80
CA VAL A 82 10.59 9.48 15.71
C VAL A 82 11.52 10.71 15.68
N LYS A 83 11.69 11.34 14.51
CA LYS A 83 12.54 12.54 14.35
C LYS A 83 11.91 13.83 14.88
N TYR A 84 10.62 13.82 15.18
CA TYR A 84 9.92 14.98 15.71
C TYR A 84 10.46 15.37 17.11
N LYS A 85 11.29 16.41 17.16
CA LYS A 85 11.69 17.10 18.41
C LYS A 85 10.66 18.18 18.73
N LYS A 86 10.36 18.32 20.03
CA LYS A 86 9.29 19.16 20.60
C LYS A 86 9.51 20.68 20.45
N ASP A 87 10.59 21.14 19.81
CA ASP A 87 11.07 22.53 19.91
C ASP A 87 10.72 23.47 18.74
N GLU A 88 9.83 23.11 17.82
CA GLU A 88 9.31 24.08 16.83
C GLU A 88 7.78 23.99 16.72
N GLU A 89 7.10 25.00 17.27
CA GLU A 89 5.65 25.24 17.23
C GLU A 89 5.06 25.39 15.80
N ILE A 90 5.83 25.19 14.74
CA ILE A 90 5.43 25.54 13.36
C ILE A 90 4.88 24.35 12.54
N GLN A 91 4.92 23.10 13.04
CA GLN A 91 4.59 21.92 12.21
C GLN A 91 3.55 20.96 12.84
N VAL A 92 2.59 21.47 13.61
CA VAL A 92 1.45 20.66 14.15
C VAL A 92 0.62 20.02 13.01
N LYS A 93 0.78 20.46 11.76
CA LYS A 93 0.01 19.98 10.60
C LYS A 93 0.48 18.65 9.98
N SER A 94 1.60 18.04 10.40
CA SER A 94 2.26 17.00 9.58
C SER A 94 2.72 15.71 10.28
N ILE A 95 2.26 15.40 11.51
CA ILE A 95 2.57 14.10 12.16
C ILE A 95 1.82 12.94 11.48
N CYS A 96 0.58 13.18 11.06
CA CYS A 96 -0.24 12.20 10.35
C CYS A 96 -0.52 12.70 8.94
N PRO A 97 -0.20 11.92 7.89
CA PRO A 97 -0.55 12.29 6.54
C PRO A 97 -2.06 12.29 6.35
N ASP A 98 -2.57 13.17 5.49
CA ASP A 98 -4.00 13.20 5.18
C ASP A 98 -4.41 11.93 4.41
N PHE A 99 -5.64 11.45 4.66
CA PHE A 99 -6.14 10.20 4.07
C PHE A 99 -6.17 10.26 2.55
N SER A 100 -6.41 11.44 1.97
CA SER A 100 -6.39 11.67 0.52
C SER A 100 -5.04 11.29 -0.11
N HIS A 101 -3.93 11.69 0.51
CA HIS A 101 -2.58 11.39 0.03
C HIS A 101 -2.25 9.89 0.16
N TYR A 102 -2.71 9.26 1.25
CA TYR A 102 -2.57 7.81 1.43
C TYR A 102 -3.35 7.03 0.36
N LEU A 103 -4.59 7.43 0.08
CA LEU A 103 -5.42 6.81 -0.96
C LEU A 103 -4.79 6.99 -2.34
N TYR A 104 -4.28 8.19 -2.64
CA TYR A 104 -3.53 8.43 -3.88
C TYR A 104 -2.31 7.52 -4.01
N PHE A 105 -1.51 7.39 -2.94
CA PHE A 105 -0.36 6.48 -2.93
C PHE A 105 -0.75 5.02 -3.18
N LEU A 106 -1.92 4.57 -2.74
CA LEU A 106 -2.39 3.21 -2.96
C LEU A 106 -2.52 2.86 -4.45
N PHE A 107 -2.88 3.83 -5.28
CA PHE A 107 -3.04 3.68 -6.73
C PHE A 107 -1.84 4.19 -7.54
N ALA A 108 -0.98 5.03 -6.96
CA ALA A 108 0.23 5.52 -7.62
C ALA A 108 1.13 4.34 -8.07
N PRO A 109 1.77 4.41 -9.24
CA PRO A 109 2.66 3.35 -9.75
C PRO A 109 4.04 3.39 -9.07
N THR A 110 4.08 3.57 -7.76
CA THR A 110 5.31 3.69 -6.96
C THR A 110 5.18 2.91 -5.65
N LEU A 111 6.32 2.52 -5.10
CA LEU A 111 6.44 1.81 -3.82
C LEU A 111 7.08 2.66 -2.73
N VAL A 112 7.29 3.95 -2.99
CA VAL A 112 7.91 4.89 -2.06
C VAL A 112 6.89 5.94 -1.69
N TYR A 113 6.51 5.99 -0.42
CA TYR A 113 5.55 6.97 0.09
C TYR A 113 6.15 8.39 0.11
N ARG A 114 5.41 9.35 -0.46
CA ARG A 114 5.63 10.80 -0.39
C ARG A 114 4.30 11.50 -0.18
N ASP A 115 4.31 12.62 0.53
CA ASP A 115 3.12 13.45 0.71
C ASP A 115 2.72 14.11 -0.61
N GLU A 116 3.69 14.68 -1.34
CA GLU A 116 3.46 15.30 -2.65
C GLU A 116 4.24 14.56 -3.74
N TYR A 117 3.53 14.13 -4.78
CA TYR A 117 4.12 13.55 -5.99
C TYR A 117 4.14 14.58 -7.12
N PRO A 118 5.13 14.54 -8.02
CA PRO A 118 5.08 15.33 -9.24
C PRO A 118 3.86 14.90 -10.07
N ARG A 119 3.05 15.88 -10.50
CA ARG A 119 1.81 15.65 -11.27
C ARG A 119 1.93 16.34 -12.62
N ASN A 120 1.38 15.73 -13.64
CA ASN A 120 1.19 16.38 -14.92
C ASN A 120 0.05 17.40 -14.80
N GLU A 121 0.14 18.49 -15.57
CA GLU A 121 -0.87 19.56 -15.58
C GLU A 121 -2.22 19.09 -16.13
N ARG A 122 -2.20 18.13 -17.06
CA ARG A 122 -3.38 17.62 -17.75
C ARG A 122 -3.30 16.10 -17.92
N CYS A 123 -4.46 15.45 -17.89
CA CYS A 123 -4.60 14.03 -18.23
C CYS A 123 -4.87 13.88 -19.73
N ASP A 124 -3.97 13.22 -20.45
CA ASP A 124 -4.16 12.86 -21.86
C ASP A 124 -4.94 11.53 -21.95
N TRP A 125 -6.26 11.64 -22.10
CA TRP A 125 -7.14 10.48 -22.17
C TRP A 125 -6.96 9.65 -23.45
N GLN A 126 -6.51 10.25 -24.55
CA GLN A 126 -6.26 9.51 -25.78
C GLN A 126 -5.10 8.54 -25.56
N LYS A 127 -4.03 9.01 -24.90
CA LYS A 127 -2.90 8.16 -24.52
C LYS A 127 -3.33 7.03 -23.58
N VAL A 128 -4.11 7.34 -22.53
CA VAL A 128 -4.58 6.33 -21.56
C VAL A 128 -5.40 5.24 -22.24
N ILE A 129 -6.31 5.60 -23.15
CA ILE A 129 -7.12 4.62 -23.91
C ILE A 129 -6.23 3.79 -24.84
N ASN A 130 -5.26 4.40 -25.51
CA ASN A 130 -4.32 3.69 -26.37
C ASN A 130 -3.49 2.67 -25.57
N ASP A 131 -2.93 3.07 -24.43
CA ASP A 131 -2.13 2.20 -23.57
C ASP A 131 -2.99 1.06 -22.99
N LEU A 132 -4.25 1.34 -22.60
CA LEU A 132 -5.19 0.31 -22.14
C LEU A 132 -5.53 -0.69 -23.26
N SER A 133 -5.72 -0.21 -24.50
CA SER A 133 -5.99 -1.07 -25.65
C SER A 133 -4.81 -2.00 -25.96
N GLN A 134 -3.57 -1.52 -25.79
CA GLN A 134 -2.36 -2.33 -25.93
C GLN A 134 -2.28 -3.42 -24.87
N VAL A 135 -2.60 -3.13 -23.60
CA VAL A 135 -2.63 -4.15 -22.53
C VAL A 135 -3.64 -5.26 -22.84
N ILE A 136 -4.84 -4.91 -23.33
CA ILE A 136 -5.85 -5.88 -23.75
C ILE A 136 -5.32 -6.72 -24.93
N GLY A 137 -4.70 -6.08 -25.93
CA GLY A 137 -4.06 -6.76 -27.06
C GLY A 137 -2.97 -7.75 -26.61
N CYS A 138 -2.11 -7.36 -25.68
CA CYS A 138 -1.07 -8.22 -25.10
C CYS A 138 -1.68 -9.43 -24.35
N LEU A 139 -2.81 -9.25 -23.67
CA LEU A 139 -3.51 -10.34 -22.97
C LEU A 139 -4.04 -11.39 -23.98
N PHE A 140 -4.71 -10.96 -25.04
CA PHE A 140 -5.17 -11.87 -26.10
C PHE A 140 -4.00 -12.54 -26.82
N TYR A 141 -2.95 -11.79 -27.12
CA TYR A 141 -1.75 -12.33 -27.76
C TYR A 141 -1.10 -13.43 -26.90
N THR A 142 -0.99 -13.20 -25.59
CA THR A 142 -0.48 -14.20 -24.64
C THR A 142 -1.35 -15.46 -24.63
N HIS A 143 -2.68 -15.31 -24.63
CA HIS A 143 -3.59 -16.44 -24.75
C HIS A 143 -3.39 -17.23 -26.06
N PHE A 144 -3.26 -16.55 -27.20
CA PHE A 144 -2.99 -17.21 -28.48
C PHE A 144 -1.66 -17.96 -28.48
N LEU A 145 -0.61 -17.39 -27.87
CA LEU A 145 0.67 -18.07 -27.71
C LEU A 145 0.53 -19.36 -26.91
N PHE A 146 -0.17 -19.31 -25.76
CA PHE A 146 -0.39 -20.50 -24.95
C PHE A 146 -1.18 -21.57 -25.70
N VAL A 147 -2.27 -21.23 -26.40
CA VAL A 147 -3.07 -22.21 -27.15
C VAL A 147 -2.31 -22.82 -28.34
N ARG A 148 -1.38 -22.07 -28.94
CA ARG A 148 -0.67 -22.51 -30.15
C ARG A 148 0.62 -23.29 -29.84
N PHE A 149 1.33 -22.92 -28.78
CA PHE A 149 2.69 -23.41 -28.50
C PHE A 149 2.82 -24.23 -27.20
N CYS A 150 1.81 -24.26 -26.35
CA CYS A 150 1.76 -25.09 -25.14
C CYS A 150 0.57 -26.05 -25.21
#